data_AF-A0A4S2M9H2-F1
#
_entry.id   AF-A0A4S2M9H2-F1
#
_cell.length_a   1.000
_cell.length_b   1.000
_cell.length_c   1.000
_cell.angle_alpha   90.00
_cell.angle_beta   90.00
_cell.angle_gamma   90.00
#
_symmetry.space_group_name_H-M   'P 1'
#
loop_
_entity.id
_entity.type
_entity.pdbx_description
1 polymer ?
#
loop_
_entity_poly.entity_id
_entity_poly.type
_entity_poly.pdbx_seq_one_letter_code
_entity_poly.pdbx_strand_id
1 'polypeptide(L)'
;MKYLWTPHLLLVATYGLITVVRQCCALTASLLTIVDFHSQSSEETNLKGGSSNIPKSSKQRDADGFRLCPSEDKGDRRRRLMLNALLILVTLGVSLKVALQLRARFEDLREFYDPDTVNLMKWISSHTNPAAIFTGSMQLMAGVKLCTGRAIANHPHYEDARLREKTRRLYQIYGRRNPVDIHRLLLNHSITHIIIENSICFAPSTGCAERDLVDLDNKEWPDLWLTKPELVKTHTVSDSYHLDEETWSVLQQPNQAAVRLCSELTQLSVHHSENYPTLQQRRLSRLFTLVYENPTFYIFRVNFVA
;
A
#
# COMPACT_ATOMS: atom_id res chain seq x y z
N MET A 1 -14.39 -11.56 1.94
CA MET A 1 -14.11 -10.73 3.14
C MET A 1 -15.04 -9.52 3.12
N LYS A 2 -16.26 -9.62 3.68
CA LYS A 2 -17.30 -8.56 3.61
C LYS A 2 -17.48 -7.75 4.91
N TYR A 3 -16.61 -7.90 5.90
CA TYR A 3 -16.86 -7.38 7.26
C TYR A 3 -15.79 -6.45 7.84
N LEU A 4 -14.78 -6.03 7.06
CA LEU A 4 -13.67 -5.25 7.62
C LEU A 4 -13.86 -3.72 7.58
N TRP A 5 -14.95 -3.21 7.01
CA TRP A 5 -15.15 -1.76 6.78
C TRP A 5 -16.23 -1.11 7.65
N THR A 6 -16.95 -1.89 8.47
CA THR A 6 -17.96 -1.37 9.40
C THR A 6 -17.40 -0.46 10.51
N PRO A 7 -16.19 -0.66 11.09
CA PRO A 7 -15.72 0.21 12.17
C PRO A 7 -15.24 1.58 11.69
N HIS A 8 -14.66 1.69 10.48
CA HIS A 8 -14.17 2.98 9.94
C HIS A 8 -15.31 3.92 9.51
N LEU A 9 -16.41 3.37 8.98
CA LEU A 9 -17.61 4.16 8.66
C LEU A 9 -18.29 4.70 9.92
N LEU A 10 -18.33 3.92 11.00
CA LEU A 10 -18.82 4.38 12.30
C LEU A 10 -17.91 5.44 12.92
N LEU A 11 -16.58 5.32 12.77
CA LEU A 11 -15.62 6.30 13.31
C LEU A 11 -15.69 7.65 12.59
N VAL A 12 -15.85 7.64 11.26
CA VAL A 12 -16.03 8.88 10.47
C VAL A 12 -17.42 9.50 10.71
N ALA A 13 -18.47 8.69 10.81
CA ALA A 13 -19.81 9.17 11.14
C ALA A 13 -19.89 9.76 12.56
N THR A 14 -19.23 9.14 13.54
CA THR A 14 -19.19 9.63 14.93
C THR A 14 -18.29 10.85 15.07
N TYR A 15 -17.14 10.93 14.38
CA TYR A 15 -16.31 12.14 14.35
C TYR A 15 -17.04 13.31 13.68
N GLY A 16 -17.78 13.07 12.60
CA GLY A 16 -18.62 14.08 11.94
C GLY A 16 -19.76 14.58 12.85
N LEU A 17 -20.39 13.68 13.61
CA LEU A 17 -21.42 14.07 14.57
C LEU A 17 -20.83 14.88 15.75
N ILE A 18 -19.67 14.48 16.27
CA ILE A 18 -19.02 15.13 17.41
C ILE A 18 -18.48 16.51 17.02
N THR A 19 -17.93 16.69 15.82
CA THR A 19 -17.50 18.00 15.33
C THR A 19 -18.71 18.91 15.11
N VAL A 20 -19.82 18.41 14.56
CA VAL A 20 -21.06 19.19 14.42
C VAL A 20 -21.64 19.58 15.78
N VAL A 21 -21.62 18.69 16.78
CA VAL A 21 -22.07 19.01 18.15
C VAL A 21 -21.15 20.03 18.83
N ARG A 22 -19.83 19.92 18.66
CA ARG A 22 -18.86 20.91 19.16
C ARG A 22 -18.99 22.27 18.46
N GLN A 23 -19.21 22.29 17.15
CA GLN A 23 -19.47 23.53 16.40
C GLN A 23 -20.80 24.16 16.82
N CYS A 24 -21.84 23.37 17.08
CA CYS A 24 -23.12 23.87 17.60
C CYS A 24 -22.98 24.48 19.00
N CYS A 25 -22.22 23.85 19.91
CA CYS A 25 -21.94 24.45 21.23
C CYS A 25 -21.08 25.72 21.13
N ALA A 26 -20.13 25.79 20.20
CA ALA A 26 -19.32 26.97 19.96
C ALA A 26 -20.13 28.13 19.33
N LEU A 27 -21.03 27.82 18.39
CA LEU A 27 -21.92 28.81 17.76
C LEU A 27 -22.95 29.37 18.74
N THR A 28 -23.46 28.57 19.68
CA THR A 28 -24.33 29.08 20.76
C THR A 28 -23.57 30.01 21.73
N ALA A 29 -22.29 29.74 21.98
CA ALA A 29 -21.46 30.60 22.82
C ALA A 29 -21.07 31.92 22.14
N SER A 30 -20.77 31.89 20.83
CA SER A 30 -20.40 33.08 20.06
C SER A 30 -21.59 33.99 19.69
N LEU A 31 -22.80 33.43 19.57
CA LEU A 31 -24.00 34.24 19.34
C LEU A 31 -24.50 34.94 20.63
N LEU A 32 -24.20 34.39 21.80
CA LEU A 32 -24.47 35.06 23.09
C LEU A 32 -23.54 36.28 23.28
N THR A 33 -22.27 36.19 22.89
CA THR A 33 -21.33 37.31 23.04
C THR A 33 -21.53 38.45 22.04
N ILE A 34 -22.05 38.16 20.83
CA ILE A 34 -22.32 39.20 19.81
C ILE A 34 -23.57 40.03 20.17
N VAL A 35 -24.56 39.43 20.85
CA VAL A 35 -25.77 40.14 21.29
C VAL A 35 -25.49 41.05 22.49
N ASP A 36 -24.59 40.65 23.40
CA ASP A 36 -24.17 41.51 24.53
C ASP A 36 -23.37 42.74 24.06
N PHE A 37 -22.51 42.59 23.04
CA PHE A 37 -21.68 43.70 22.54
C PHE A 37 -22.51 44.81 21.87
N HIS A 38 -23.66 44.48 21.27
CA HIS A 38 -24.49 45.46 20.58
C HIS A 38 -25.44 46.23 21.51
N SER A 39 -25.63 45.75 22.76
CA SER A 39 -26.44 46.44 23.78
C SER A 39 -25.65 47.47 24.58
N GLN A 40 -24.32 47.42 24.56
CA GLN A 40 -23.45 48.32 25.34
C GLN A 40 -23.03 49.58 24.56
N SER A 41 -23.34 49.65 23.25
CA SER A 41 -22.96 50.76 22.37
C SER A 41 -23.95 51.95 22.35
N SER A 42 -25.08 51.88 23.06
CA SER A 42 -26.13 52.92 22.97
C SER A 42 -26.28 53.84 24.19
N GLU A 43 -25.40 53.76 25.20
CA GLU A 43 -25.58 54.56 26.43
C GLU A 43 -24.27 55.10 27.04
N GLU A 44 -23.39 55.69 26.23
CA GLU A 44 -22.36 56.62 26.73
C GLU A 44 -22.26 57.86 25.81
N THR A 45 -23.20 58.79 25.97
CA THR A 45 -22.94 60.22 25.73
C THR A 45 -23.44 61.01 26.93
N ASN A 46 -22.56 61.30 27.89
CA ASN A 46 -22.33 62.64 28.46
C ASN A 46 -21.46 62.63 29.73
N LEU A 47 -20.33 63.34 29.61
CA LEU A 47 -19.74 64.29 30.57
C LEU A 47 -19.18 63.80 31.93
N LYS A 48 -17.84 63.80 31.95
CA LYS A 48 -16.92 64.50 32.87
C LYS A 48 -16.95 64.19 34.38
N GLY A 49 -15.75 63.87 34.88
CA GLY A 49 -15.20 64.50 36.09
C GLY A 49 -14.91 63.52 37.22
N GLY A 50 -13.65 63.14 37.36
CA GLY A 50 -13.19 62.34 38.49
C GLY A 50 -13.17 63.12 39.81
N SER A 51 -13.22 62.38 40.92
CA SER A 51 -12.23 62.46 42.00
C SER A 51 -12.60 61.48 43.12
N SER A 52 -11.54 60.96 43.74
CA SER A 52 -11.47 60.05 44.89
C SER A 52 -12.25 60.48 46.13
N ASN A 53 -12.85 59.52 46.87
CA ASN A 53 -12.48 59.16 48.26
C ASN A 53 -13.53 58.26 48.95
N ILE A 54 -13.02 57.32 49.76
CA ILE A 54 -13.68 56.42 50.74
C ILE A 54 -13.78 57.17 52.11
N PRO A 55 -14.54 56.79 53.17
CA PRO A 55 -15.72 55.91 53.35
C PRO A 55 -16.91 56.51 54.17
N LYS A 56 -18.05 55.79 54.11
CA LYS A 56 -19.04 55.45 55.17
C LYS A 56 -19.54 56.54 56.15
N SER A 57 -20.85 56.78 56.11
CA SER A 57 -21.69 56.88 57.30
C SER A 57 -23.14 56.52 56.97
N SER A 58 -23.80 55.80 57.87
CA SER A 58 -25.18 55.32 57.76
C SER A 58 -26.19 56.47 57.70
N LYS A 59 -27.23 56.33 56.86
CA LYS A 59 -28.63 56.61 57.21
C LYS A 59 -29.57 56.36 56.02
N GLN A 60 -30.59 55.55 56.30
CA GLN A 60 -32.01 55.81 56.05
C GLN A 60 -32.51 56.04 54.60
N ARG A 61 -33.32 55.07 54.15
CA ARG A 61 -34.46 55.13 53.21
C ARG A 61 -34.17 55.67 51.81
N ASP A 62 -34.38 54.83 50.79
CA ASP A 62 -35.52 54.96 49.87
C ASP A 62 -35.59 53.76 48.93
N ALA A 63 -36.77 53.57 48.35
CA ALA A 63 -37.19 52.46 47.52
C ALA A 63 -36.26 52.19 46.32
N ASP A 64 -36.08 50.92 45.95
CA ASP A 64 -36.10 50.50 44.54
C ASP A 64 -35.86 48.99 44.33
N GLY A 65 -36.53 48.47 43.30
CA GLY A 65 -35.96 47.40 42.48
C GLY A 65 -36.41 45.98 42.77
N PHE A 66 -37.69 45.67 42.48
CA PHE A 66 -38.06 44.31 42.09
C PHE A 66 -37.34 43.99 40.78
N ARG A 67 -36.19 43.29 40.85
CA ARG A 67 -35.50 42.76 39.67
C ARG A 67 -36.39 41.69 39.03
N LEU A 68 -37.20 42.09 38.05
CA LEU A 68 -37.76 41.15 37.08
C LEU A 68 -36.58 40.52 36.32
N CYS A 69 -36.51 39.19 36.30
CA CYS A 69 -35.73 38.49 35.29
C CYS A 69 -36.20 38.95 33.89
N PRO A 70 -35.31 39.14 32.90
CA PRO A 70 -35.76 39.42 31.55
C PRO A 70 -36.62 38.24 31.10
N SER A 71 -37.91 38.47 30.85
CA SER A 71 -38.73 37.44 30.23
C SER A 71 -38.19 37.25 28.82
N GLU A 72 -37.61 36.09 28.53
CA GLU A 72 -37.30 35.71 27.15
C GLU A 72 -38.58 35.90 26.32
N ASP A 73 -38.53 36.81 25.36
CA ASP A 73 -39.65 37.02 24.45
C ASP A 73 -39.90 35.72 23.68
N LYS A 74 -41.13 35.20 23.77
CA LYS A 74 -41.54 33.93 23.12
C LYS A 74 -41.27 33.97 21.61
N GLY A 75 -41.25 35.16 21.01
CA GLY A 75 -40.88 35.38 19.60
C GLY A 75 -39.41 35.06 19.31
N ASP A 76 -38.50 35.47 20.18
CA ASP A 76 -37.05 35.32 19.99
C ASP A 76 -36.60 33.86 20.21
N ARG A 77 -37.24 33.17 21.17
CA ARG A 77 -37.05 31.71 21.36
C ARG A 77 -37.56 30.89 20.16
N ARG A 78 -38.70 31.26 19.56
CA ARG A 78 -39.20 30.62 18.33
C ARG A 78 -38.27 30.84 17.14
N ARG A 79 -37.69 32.05 17.01
CA ARG A 79 -36.73 32.38 15.95
C ARG A 79 -35.43 31.57 16.07
N ARG A 80 -34.88 31.42 17.28
CA ARG A 80 -33.72 30.55 17.56
C ARG A 80 -34.00 29.09 17.23
N LEU A 81 -35.18 28.57 17.59
CA LEU A 81 -35.59 27.21 17.27
C LEU A 81 -35.73 26.99 15.76
N MET A 82 -36.29 27.96 15.03
CA MET A 82 -36.41 27.90 13.57
C MET A 82 -35.06 27.93 12.87
N LEU A 83 -34.12 28.78 13.33
CA LEU A 83 -32.76 28.85 12.80
C LEU A 83 -31.98 27.55 13.05
N ASN A 84 -32.11 26.97 14.25
CA ASN A 84 -31.48 25.70 14.58
C ASN A 84 -32.08 24.54 13.77
N ALA A 85 -33.40 24.52 13.59
CA ALA A 85 -34.07 23.52 12.75
C ALA A 85 -33.62 23.62 11.28
N LEU A 86 -33.45 24.84 10.75
CA LEU A 86 -32.93 25.07 9.41
C LEU A 86 -31.48 24.59 9.28
N LEU A 87 -30.62 24.90 10.26
CA LEU A 87 -29.22 24.45 10.27
C LEU A 87 -29.12 22.92 10.33
N ILE A 88 -29.95 22.27 11.15
CA ILE A 88 -30.03 20.80 11.23
C ILE A 88 -30.48 20.21 9.89
N LEU A 89 -31.50 20.78 9.25
CA LEU A 89 -31.99 20.33 7.93
C LEU A 89 -30.91 20.47 6.84
N VAL A 90 -30.21 21.59 6.81
CA VAL A 90 -29.12 21.83 5.84
C VAL A 90 -27.96 20.87 6.07
N THR A 91 -27.52 20.69 7.32
CA THR A 91 -26.45 19.74 7.66
C THR A 91 -26.83 18.29 7.34
N LEU A 92 -28.07 17.88 7.61
CA LEU A 92 -28.59 16.55 7.26
C LEU A 92 -28.62 16.35 5.74
N GLY A 93 -29.10 17.34 4.99
CA GLY A 93 -29.15 17.31 3.53
C GLY A 93 -27.77 17.24 2.88
N VAL A 94 -26.81 18.02 3.37
CA VAL A 94 -25.40 17.97 2.93
C VAL A 94 -24.80 16.60 3.27
N SER A 95 -25.01 16.09 4.48
CA SER A 95 -24.51 14.79 4.92
C SER A 95 -25.03 13.64 4.06
N LEU A 96 -26.32 13.67 3.70
CA LEU A 96 -26.93 12.67 2.82
C LEU A 96 -26.32 12.71 1.42
N LYS A 97 -26.15 13.92 0.85
CA LYS A 97 -25.53 14.09 -0.47
C LYS A 97 -24.08 13.59 -0.48
N VAL A 98 -23.31 13.92 0.55
CA VAL A 98 -21.93 13.42 0.72
C VAL A 98 -21.91 11.90 0.86
N ALA A 99 -22.80 11.31 1.65
CA ALA A 99 -22.88 9.86 1.80
C ALA A 99 -23.22 9.15 0.49
N LEU A 100 -24.13 9.70 -0.31
CA LEU A 100 -24.48 9.15 -1.62
C LEU A 100 -23.33 9.26 -2.62
N GLN A 101 -22.63 10.41 -2.65
CA GLN A 101 -21.47 10.60 -3.51
C GLN A 101 -20.29 9.71 -3.11
N LEU A 102 -20.05 9.54 -1.80
CA LEU A 102 -19.02 8.63 -1.30
C LEU A 102 -19.36 7.18 -1.65
N ARG A 103 -20.61 6.74 -1.49
CA ARG A 103 -21.04 5.39 -1.91
C ARG A 103 -20.75 5.14 -3.39
N ALA A 104 -21.12 6.07 -4.26
CA ALA A 104 -20.84 5.95 -5.70
C ALA A 104 -19.33 5.88 -6.00
N ARG A 105 -18.50 6.64 -5.27
CA ARG A 105 -17.03 6.57 -5.41
C ARG A 105 -16.44 5.27 -4.86
N PHE A 106 -17.00 4.72 -3.78
CA PHE A 106 -16.58 3.42 -3.23
C PHE A 106 -16.99 2.24 -4.12
N GLU A 107 -18.09 2.35 -4.86
CA GLU A 107 -18.42 1.37 -5.90
C GLU A 107 -17.45 1.41 -7.09
N ASP A 108 -16.87 2.58 -7.38
CA ASP A 108 -15.89 2.80 -8.46
C ASP A 108 -14.44 2.50 -8.05
N LEU A 109 -14.16 2.38 -6.75
CA LEU A 109 -12.93 1.78 -6.25
C LEU A 109 -12.96 0.28 -6.56
N ARG A 110 -12.64 -0.06 -7.82
CA ARG A 110 -12.27 -1.41 -8.21
C ARG A 110 -11.12 -1.84 -7.32
N GLU A 111 -11.42 -2.66 -6.31
CA GLU A 111 -10.41 -3.50 -5.67
C GLU A 111 -9.63 -4.18 -6.79
N PHE A 112 -8.30 -4.13 -6.71
CA PHE A 112 -7.42 -4.81 -7.65
C PHE A 112 -7.77 -6.30 -7.64
N TYR A 113 -8.59 -6.71 -8.60
CA TYR A 113 -9.08 -8.08 -8.73
C TYR A 113 -8.39 -8.70 -9.94
N ASP A 114 -7.28 -9.37 -9.66
CA ASP A 114 -6.61 -10.23 -10.62
C ASP A 114 -7.03 -11.69 -10.38
N PRO A 115 -7.84 -12.31 -11.26
CA PRO A 115 -8.32 -13.67 -11.06
C PRO A 115 -7.19 -14.70 -10.99
N ASP A 116 -6.08 -14.47 -11.69
CA ASP A 116 -4.93 -15.38 -11.70
C ASP A 116 -4.22 -15.39 -10.34
N THR A 117 -3.93 -14.21 -9.78
CA THR A 117 -3.36 -14.09 -8.44
C THR A 117 -4.33 -14.65 -7.39
N VAL A 118 -5.63 -14.39 -7.51
CA VAL A 118 -6.63 -14.95 -6.56
C VAL A 118 -6.65 -16.47 -6.60
N ASN A 119 -6.62 -17.07 -7.79
CA ASN A 119 -6.58 -18.53 -7.97
C ASN A 119 -5.27 -19.12 -7.43
N LEU A 120 -4.14 -18.47 -7.69
CA LEU A 120 -2.84 -18.83 -7.13
C LEU A 120 -2.87 -18.85 -5.59
N MET A 121 -3.37 -17.80 -4.94
CA MET A 121 -3.44 -17.72 -3.47
C MET A 121 -4.37 -18.80 -2.89
N LYS A 122 -5.52 -19.05 -3.54
CA LYS A 122 -6.44 -20.13 -3.14
C LYS A 122 -5.79 -21.50 -3.25
N TRP A 123 -5.04 -21.74 -4.33
CA TRP A 123 -4.32 -22.98 -4.54
C TRP A 123 -3.24 -23.17 -3.48
N ILE A 124 -2.40 -22.15 -3.23
CA ILE A 124 -1.36 -22.19 -2.19
C ILE A 124 -1.97 -22.52 -0.83
N SER A 125 -3.08 -21.86 -0.46
CA SER A 125 -3.74 -22.08 0.83
C SER A 125 -4.25 -23.52 1.01
N SER A 126 -4.78 -24.14 -0.06
CA SER A 126 -5.41 -25.46 0.00
C SER A 126 -4.47 -26.64 -0.29
N HIS A 127 -3.41 -26.45 -1.08
CA HIS A 127 -2.55 -27.55 -1.57
C HIS A 127 -1.16 -27.57 -0.96
N THR A 128 -0.80 -26.60 -0.10
CA THR A 128 0.55 -26.53 0.47
C THR A 128 0.53 -26.64 1.99
N ASN A 129 1.57 -27.26 2.55
CA ASN A 129 1.76 -27.38 3.99
C ASN A 129 1.84 -25.98 4.63
N PRO A 130 1.22 -25.71 5.79
CA PRO A 130 1.37 -24.46 6.53
C PRO A 130 2.82 -24.02 6.78
N ALA A 131 3.75 -24.98 6.93
CA ALA A 131 5.18 -24.75 7.10
C ALA A 131 5.94 -24.54 5.77
N ALA A 132 5.25 -24.52 4.63
CA ALA A 132 5.88 -24.23 3.34
C ALA A 132 6.46 -22.82 3.31
N ILE A 133 7.69 -22.73 2.81
CA ILE A 133 8.45 -21.49 2.61
C ILE A 133 8.53 -21.21 1.11
N PHE A 134 8.03 -20.05 0.72
CA PHE A 134 7.97 -19.57 -0.67
C PHE A 134 9.03 -18.51 -0.96
N THR A 135 9.47 -18.44 -2.21
CA THR A 135 10.24 -17.32 -2.77
C THR A 135 9.72 -17.01 -4.18
N GLY A 136 9.86 -15.77 -4.62
CA GLY A 136 9.43 -15.29 -5.94
C GLY A 136 9.64 -13.78 -6.03
N SER A 137 8.91 -13.07 -6.87
CA SER A 137 8.95 -11.61 -6.84
C SER A 137 8.47 -11.06 -5.50
N MET A 138 9.07 -9.96 -5.05
CA MET A 138 8.74 -9.33 -3.78
C MET A 138 7.29 -8.84 -3.74
N GLN A 139 6.77 -8.38 -4.87
CA GLN A 139 5.38 -7.95 -5.05
C GLN A 139 4.43 -9.10 -4.76
N LEU A 140 4.70 -10.28 -5.34
CA LEU A 140 3.86 -11.47 -5.16
C LEU A 140 4.01 -12.07 -3.76
N MET A 141 5.21 -12.08 -3.19
CA MET A 141 5.47 -12.63 -1.85
C MET A 141 4.67 -11.92 -0.75
N ALA A 142 4.46 -10.60 -0.86
CA ALA A 142 3.58 -9.88 0.05
C ALA A 142 2.15 -10.45 0.02
N GLY A 143 1.63 -10.72 -1.19
CA GLY A 143 0.35 -11.39 -1.40
C GLY A 143 0.31 -12.80 -0.80
N VAL A 144 1.35 -13.61 -1.05
CA VAL A 144 1.45 -14.96 -0.47
C VAL A 144 1.37 -14.90 1.05
N LYS A 145 2.14 -14.02 1.69
CA LYS A 145 2.17 -13.89 3.15
C LYS A 145 0.80 -13.48 3.71
N LEU A 146 0.18 -12.44 3.14
CA LEU A 146 -1.07 -11.88 3.65
C LEU A 146 -2.29 -12.74 3.35
N CYS A 147 -2.37 -13.36 2.18
CA CYS A 147 -3.56 -14.11 1.76
C CYS A 147 -3.54 -15.59 2.20
N THR A 148 -2.36 -16.18 2.42
CA THR A 148 -2.23 -17.63 2.66
C THR A 148 -1.58 -17.95 4.01
N GLY A 149 -0.97 -16.96 4.67
CA GLY A 149 -0.23 -17.13 5.92
C GLY A 149 1.10 -17.88 5.79
N ARG A 150 1.46 -18.36 4.59
CA ARG A 150 2.70 -19.12 4.36
C ARG A 150 3.94 -18.25 4.61
N ALA A 151 5.03 -18.90 4.99
CA ALA A 151 6.30 -18.22 5.18
C ALA A 151 6.89 -17.83 3.83
N ILE A 152 7.55 -16.67 3.80
CA ILE A 152 8.23 -16.16 2.60
C ILE A 152 9.70 -15.93 2.92
N ALA A 153 10.57 -16.24 1.97
CA ALA A 153 12.01 -16.17 2.15
C ALA A 153 12.56 -14.77 1.85
N ASN A 154 12.00 -14.08 0.86
CA ASN A 154 12.30 -12.69 0.53
C ASN A 154 11.11 -11.78 0.84
N HIS A 155 11.38 -10.62 1.42
CA HIS A 155 10.39 -9.59 1.76
C HIS A 155 10.93 -8.20 1.34
N PRO A 156 10.08 -7.28 0.86
CA PRO A 156 10.47 -5.91 0.50
C PRO A 156 10.77 -5.01 1.69
N HIS A 157 11.84 -5.32 2.41
CA HIS A 157 12.48 -4.42 3.36
C HIS A 157 13.86 -4.03 2.81
N TYR A 158 13.93 -2.87 2.19
CA TYR A 158 15.14 -2.35 1.55
C TYR A 158 16.07 -1.66 2.55
N GLU A 159 15.57 -1.38 3.76
CA GLU A 159 16.30 -0.71 4.82
C GLU A 159 17.39 -1.60 5.43
N ASP A 160 17.17 -2.92 5.44
CA ASP A 160 18.12 -3.89 5.98
C ASP A 160 19.03 -4.45 4.87
N ALA A 161 20.34 -4.22 5.01
CA ALA A 161 21.36 -4.73 4.08
C ALA A 161 21.36 -6.27 3.98
N ARG A 162 21.11 -7.00 5.07
CA ARG A 162 21.07 -8.47 5.06
C ARG A 162 19.85 -8.98 4.30
N LEU A 163 18.71 -8.31 4.41
CA LEU A 163 17.50 -8.68 3.66
C LEU A 163 17.66 -8.37 2.17
N ARG A 164 18.31 -7.25 1.82
CA ARG A 164 18.67 -6.94 0.43
C ARG A 164 19.58 -8.01 -0.18
N GLU A 165 20.64 -8.38 0.52
CA GLU A 165 21.57 -9.42 0.06
C GLU A 165 20.87 -10.78 -0.10
N LYS A 166 20.00 -11.15 0.85
CA LYS A 166 19.19 -12.37 0.75
C LYS A 166 18.28 -12.34 -0.48
N THR A 167 17.57 -11.23 -0.70
CA THR A 167 16.70 -11.05 -1.87
C THR A 167 17.49 -11.13 -3.17
N ARG A 168 18.63 -10.43 -3.27
CA ARG A 168 19.55 -10.48 -4.42
C ARG A 168 19.96 -11.92 -4.77
N ARG A 169 20.29 -12.73 -3.75
CA ARG A 169 20.59 -14.17 -3.92
C ARG A 169 19.39 -14.99 -4.38
N LEU A 170 18.21 -14.72 -3.87
CA LEU A 170 16.99 -15.46 -4.22
C LEU A 170 16.44 -15.10 -5.60
N TYR A 171 16.66 -13.87 -6.06
CA TYR A 171 16.29 -13.42 -7.40
C TYR A 171 17.06 -14.10 -8.53
N GLN A 172 18.14 -14.81 -8.18
CA GLN A 172 18.90 -15.66 -9.11
C GLN A 172 18.06 -16.76 -9.77
N ILE A 173 16.83 -17.02 -9.29
CA ILE A 173 15.85 -17.86 -10.01
C ILE A 173 15.49 -17.32 -11.40
N TYR A 174 15.64 -16.01 -11.64
CA TYR A 174 15.39 -15.37 -12.94
C TYR A 174 16.67 -15.17 -13.78
N GLY A 175 17.84 -15.44 -13.20
CA GLY A 175 19.14 -15.18 -13.83
C GLY A 175 19.67 -16.35 -14.65
N ARG A 176 20.68 -16.05 -15.46
CA ARG A 176 21.55 -17.04 -16.12
C ARG A 176 22.49 -17.71 -15.12
N ARG A 177 22.00 -18.78 -14.50
CA ARG A 177 22.73 -19.54 -13.47
C ARG A 177 22.49 -21.03 -13.62
N ASN A 178 23.49 -21.83 -13.21
CA ASN A 178 23.39 -23.27 -13.20
C ASN A 178 22.24 -23.72 -12.24
N PRO A 179 21.29 -24.55 -12.70
CA PRO A 179 20.18 -25.03 -11.87
C PRO A 179 20.61 -25.70 -10.57
N VAL A 180 21.75 -26.40 -10.58
CA VAL A 180 22.28 -27.10 -9.39
C VAL A 180 22.72 -26.09 -8.32
N ASP A 181 23.32 -24.97 -8.73
CA ASP A 181 23.79 -23.95 -7.78
C ASP A 181 22.62 -23.20 -7.17
N ILE A 182 21.59 -22.89 -7.97
CA ILE A 182 20.35 -22.29 -7.47
C ILE A 182 19.62 -23.25 -6.55
N HIS A 183 19.54 -24.53 -6.89
CA HIS A 183 18.93 -25.55 -6.04
C HIS A 183 19.61 -25.61 -4.65
N ARG A 184 20.96 -25.64 -4.60
CA ARG A 184 21.70 -25.57 -3.33
C ARG A 184 21.43 -24.28 -2.56
N LEU A 185 21.39 -23.15 -3.25
CA LEU A 185 21.08 -21.85 -2.65
C LEU A 185 19.67 -21.85 -2.01
N LEU A 186 18.69 -22.43 -2.69
CA LEU A 186 17.32 -22.55 -2.18
C LEU A 186 17.25 -23.47 -0.95
N LEU A 187 17.95 -24.61 -0.98
CA LEU A 187 18.05 -25.52 0.16
C LEU A 187 18.70 -24.85 1.38
N ASN A 188 19.79 -24.09 1.18
CA ASN A 188 20.47 -23.35 2.24
C ASN A 188 19.55 -22.32 2.93
N HIS A 189 18.53 -21.83 2.24
CA HIS A 189 17.52 -20.93 2.77
C HIS A 189 16.22 -21.64 3.20
N SER A 190 16.23 -22.98 3.25
CA SER A 190 15.06 -23.81 3.62
C SER A 190 13.83 -23.57 2.75
N ILE A 191 14.04 -23.18 1.49
CA ILE A 191 12.95 -22.86 0.57
C ILE A 191 12.35 -24.15 0.04
N THR A 192 11.03 -24.22 0.09
CA THR A 192 10.27 -25.40 -0.35
C THR A 192 9.62 -25.23 -1.71
N HIS A 193 9.28 -23.98 -2.07
CA HIS A 193 8.58 -23.65 -3.30
C HIS A 193 9.13 -22.35 -3.89
N ILE A 194 9.30 -22.33 -5.21
CA ILE A 194 9.60 -21.12 -5.99
C ILE A 194 8.38 -20.78 -6.84
N ILE A 195 8.07 -19.49 -6.96
CA ILE A 195 7.05 -18.99 -7.90
C ILE A 195 7.74 -18.21 -9.01
N ILE A 196 7.54 -18.67 -10.25
CA ILE A 196 8.06 -18.02 -11.46
C ILE A 196 6.90 -17.28 -12.14
N GLU A 197 7.14 -16.02 -12.47
CA GLU A 197 6.20 -15.14 -13.16
C GLU A 197 6.61 -14.95 -14.61
N ASN A 198 5.65 -15.10 -15.53
CA ASN A 198 5.88 -14.88 -16.95
C ASN A 198 6.27 -13.44 -17.25
N SER A 199 5.64 -12.48 -16.56
CA SER A 199 5.91 -11.04 -16.67
C SER A 199 7.35 -10.66 -16.33
N ILE A 200 8.09 -11.51 -15.60
CA ILE A 200 9.49 -11.31 -15.24
C ILE A 200 10.41 -12.18 -16.09
N CYS A 201 10.16 -13.50 -16.13
CA CYS A 201 11.05 -14.44 -16.82
C CYS A 201 11.13 -14.15 -18.33
N PHE A 202 9.99 -13.81 -18.94
CA PHE A 202 9.87 -13.55 -20.38
C PHE A 202 9.65 -12.07 -20.69
N ALA A 203 9.94 -11.18 -19.74
CA ALA A 203 9.92 -9.74 -20.00
C ALA A 203 10.83 -9.41 -21.20
N PRO A 204 10.41 -8.51 -22.10
CA PRO A 204 11.30 -8.01 -23.13
C PRO A 204 12.51 -7.35 -22.48
N SER A 205 13.70 -7.63 -23.00
CA SER A 205 14.93 -7.03 -22.49
C SER A 205 14.96 -5.55 -22.88
N THR A 206 14.80 -4.69 -21.88
CA THR A 206 14.92 -3.22 -22.02
C THR A 206 16.26 -2.73 -21.49
N GLY A 207 17.07 -3.64 -20.95
CA GLY A 207 18.29 -3.38 -20.22
C GLY A 207 18.03 -3.02 -18.74
N CYS A 208 16.83 -2.55 -18.41
CA CYS A 208 16.39 -2.28 -17.04
C CYS A 208 15.33 -3.27 -16.53
N ALA A 209 14.96 -4.29 -17.33
CA ALA A 209 14.02 -5.31 -16.87
C ALA A 209 14.64 -6.10 -15.71
N GLU A 210 13.81 -6.63 -14.80
CA GLU A 210 14.31 -7.33 -13.61
C GLU A 210 15.30 -8.45 -13.96
N ARG A 211 14.99 -9.27 -14.97
CA ARG A 211 15.89 -10.30 -15.50
C ARG A 211 17.19 -9.75 -16.08
N ASP A 212 17.18 -8.55 -16.65
CA ASP A 212 18.38 -7.90 -17.18
C ASP A 212 19.28 -7.46 -16.03
N LEU A 213 18.71 -6.91 -14.96
CA LEU A 213 19.45 -6.53 -13.76
C LEU A 213 20.08 -7.75 -13.07
N VAL A 214 19.35 -8.87 -12.97
CA VAL A 214 19.88 -10.13 -12.42
C VAL A 214 20.98 -10.70 -13.30
N ASP A 215 20.90 -10.58 -14.63
CA ASP A 215 21.97 -11.03 -15.52
C ASP A 215 23.21 -10.16 -15.40
N LEU A 216 23.06 -8.83 -15.35
CA LEU A 216 24.17 -7.91 -15.08
C LEU A 216 24.84 -8.25 -13.74
N ASP A 217 24.04 -8.61 -12.74
CA ASP A 217 24.54 -9.06 -11.44
C ASP A 217 25.41 -10.31 -11.50
N ASN A 218 25.13 -11.15 -12.49
CA ASN A 218 25.87 -12.36 -12.77
C ASN A 218 27.04 -12.15 -13.72
N LYS A 219 27.35 -10.89 -14.05
CA LYS A 219 28.37 -10.52 -15.04
C LYS A 219 28.03 -11.10 -16.43
N GLU A 220 26.74 -11.16 -16.75
CA GLU A 220 26.20 -11.63 -18.03
C GLU A 220 25.45 -10.49 -18.76
N TRP A 221 25.63 -10.37 -20.07
CA TRP A 221 24.96 -9.31 -20.85
C TRP A 221 23.46 -9.59 -21.05
N PRO A 222 22.55 -8.65 -20.72
CA PRO A 222 21.14 -8.77 -21.09
C PRO A 222 20.91 -9.03 -22.58
N ASP A 223 19.79 -9.66 -22.94
CA ASP A 223 19.50 -10.03 -24.33
C ASP A 223 19.51 -8.82 -25.28
N LEU A 224 19.11 -7.64 -24.80
CA LEU A 224 19.18 -6.38 -25.56
C LEU A 224 20.60 -6.08 -26.08
N TRP A 225 21.65 -6.45 -25.35
CA TRP A 225 23.03 -6.22 -25.76
C TRP A 225 23.50 -7.21 -26.81
N LEU A 226 22.94 -8.42 -26.83
CA LEU A 226 23.25 -9.42 -27.85
C LEU A 226 22.73 -8.98 -29.22
N THR A 227 21.63 -8.23 -29.27
CA THR A 227 21.01 -7.76 -30.52
C THR A 227 21.54 -6.42 -31.02
N LYS A 228 22.26 -5.65 -30.21
CA LYS A 228 22.83 -4.36 -30.63
C LYS A 228 23.99 -4.53 -31.63
N PRO A 229 24.15 -3.61 -32.61
CA PRO A 229 25.31 -3.59 -33.48
C PRO A 229 26.60 -3.35 -32.68
N GLU A 230 27.70 -3.97 -33.08
CA GLU A 230 28.99 -3.93 -32.38
C GLU A 230 29.54 -2.50 -32.20
N LEU A 231 29.31 -1.63 -33.19
CA LEU A 231 29.66 -0.20 -33.17
C LEU A 231 28.92 0.61 -32.07
N VAL A 232 27.76 0.15 -31.62
CA VAL A 232 26.95 0.81 -30.57
C VAL A 232 27.37 0.34 -29.17
N LYS A 233 27.96 -0.87 -29.07
CA LYS A 233 28.40 -1.48 -27.81
C LYS A 233 29.63 -0.79 -27.20
N THR A 234 30.37 0.02 -27.95
CA THR A 234 31.56 0.73 -27.45
C THR A 234 31.24 2.11 -26.87
N HIS A 235 30.19 2.78 -27.36
CA HIS A 235 29.87 4.18 -27.00
C HIS A 235 28.75 4.34 -25.96
N THR A 236 27.93 3.32 -25.69
CA THR A 236 26.69 3.48 -24.89
C THR A 236 26.75 2.97 -23.45
N VAL A 237 27.87 2.36 -23.03
CA VAL A 237 27.81 1.46 -21.85
C VAL A 237 28.22 2.07 -20.53
N SER A 238 29.05 3.11 -20.54
CA SER A 238 29.44 3.83 -19.32
C SER A 238 28.22 4.48 -18.64
N ASP A 239 27.35 5.13 -19.43
CA ASP A 239 26.49 6.17 -18.85
C ASP A 239 25.11 5.66 -18.41
N SER A 240 24.64 4.52 -18.94
CA SER A 240 23.29 4.01 -18.64
C SER A 240 23.22 3.10 -17.40
N TYR A 241 24.32 2.46 -17.00
CA TYR A 241 24.31 1.40 -15.97
C TYR A 241 25.21 1.67 -14.76
N HIS A 242 26.00 2.76 -14.77
CA HIS A 242 26.98 3.06 -13.71
C HIS A 242 27.73 1.81 -13.22
N LEU A 243 28.22 1.00 -14.17
CA LEU A 243 28.94 -0.24 -13.85
C LEU A 243 30.31 0.10 -13.29
N ASP A 244 30.78 -0.66 -12.30
CA ASP A 244 32.17 -0.58 -11.87
C ASP A 244 33.11 -1.13 -12.97
N GLU A 245 34.38 -0.72 -12.90
CA GLU A 245 35.39 -1.05 -13.90
C GLU A 245 35.65 -2.56 -13.98
N GLU A 246 35.53 -3.27 -12.85
CA GLU A 246 35.67 -4.73 -12.78
C GLU A 246 34.55 -5.42 -13.57
N THR A 247 33.29 -5.08 -13.30
CA THR A 247 32.10 -5.65 -13.94
C THR A 247 32.13 -5.35 -15.43
N TRP A 248 32.52 -4.14 -15.81
CA TRP A 248 32.72 -3.76 -17.20
C TRP A 248 33.77 -4.64 -17.90
N SER A 249 34.92 -4.89 -17.26
CA SER A 249 35.98 -5.72 -17.84
C SER A 249 35.57 -7.18 -18.04
N VAL A 250 34.83 -7.76 -17.09
CA VAL A 250 34.34 -9.15 -17.19
C VAL A 250 33.29 -9.28 -18.29
N LEU A 251 32.40 -8.31 -18.41
CA LEU A 251 31.37 -8.30 -19.42
C LEU A 251 31.93 -8.22 -20.86
N GLN A 252 33.12 -7.66 -21.08
CA GLN A 252 33.75 -7.64 -22.41
C GLN A 252 34.11 -9.04 -22.96
N GLN A 253 34.11 -10.09 -22.12
CA GLN A 253 34.39 -11.48 -22.51
C GLN A 253 33.16 -12.37 -22.19
N PRO A 254 32.05 -12.26 -22.95
CA PRO A 254 30.83 -12.96 -22.61
C PRO A 254 30.97 -14.49 -22.71
N ASN A 255 30.62 -15.19 -21.64
CA ASN A 255 30.40 -16.64 -21.66
C ASN A 255 29.09 -16.92 -22.39
N GLN A 256 29.18 -17.30 -23.67
CA GLN A 256 28.04 -17.37 -24.60
C GLN A 256 26.95 -18.42 -24.34
N ALA A 257 26.92 -19.11 -23.19
CA ALA A 257 26.15 -20.35 -23.03
C ALA A 257 25.28 -20.46 -21.75
N ALA A 258 25.13 -19.40 -20.96
CA ALA A 258 24.32 -19.51 -19.76
C ALA A 258 22.82 -19.35 -20.09
N VAL A 259 22.01 -20.38 -19.82
CA VAL A 259 20.54 -20.34 -19.97
C VAL A 259 19.93 -19.86 -18.65
N ARG A 260 18.83 -19.10 -18.72
CA ARG A 260 18.11 -18.64 -17.52
C ARG A 260 17.34 -19.81 -16.89
N LEU A 261 17.49 -20.01 -15.58
CA LEU A 261 16.82 -21.09 -14.86
C LEU A 261 15.30 -21.04 -15.06
N CYS A 262 14.69 -19.85 -14.93
CA CYS A 262 13.24 -19.71 -15.09
C CYS A 262 12.75 -20.20 -16.46
N SER A 263 13.52 -19.95 -17.53
CA SER A 263 13.19 -20.42 -18.88
C SER A 263 13.33 -21.94 -18.99
N GLU A 264 14.38 -22.53 -18.43
CA GLU A 264 14.54 -23.99 -18.40
C GLU A 264 13.43 -24.68 -17.60
N LEU A 265 13.02 -24.11 -16.47
CA LEU A 265 11.96 -24.66 -15.62
C LEU A 265 10.62 -24.66 -16.34
N THR A 266 10.29 -23.59 -17.06
CA THR A 266 9.03 -23.54 -17.84
C THR A 266 8.98 -24.60 -18.95
N GLN A 267 10.12 -25.10 -19.45
CA GLN A 267 10.11 -26.23 -20.41
C GLN A 267 9.60 -27.54 -19.78
N LEU A 268 9.61 -27.67 -18.44
CA LEU A 268 8.99 -28.81 -17.76
C LEU A 268 7.45 -28.77 -17.86
N SER A 269 6.86 -27.61 -18.14
CA SER A 269 5.41 -27.44 -18.28
C SER A 269 4.90 -27.83 -19.68
N VAL A 270 5.72 -27.55 -20.70
CA VAL A 270 5.38 -27.69 -22.13
C VAL A 270 5.12 -29.14 -22.58
N HIS A 271 5.59 -30.16 -21.84
CA HIS A 271 5.60 -31.56 -22.30
C HIS A 271 4.65 -32.53 -21.59
N HIS A 272 3.50 -32.07 -21.09
CA HIS A 272 2.38 -33.00 -20.92
C HIS A 272 1.90 -33.64 -22.26
N SER A 273 2.49 -33.23 -23.41
CA SER A 273 2.10 -33.60 -24.79
C SER A 273 3.08 -34.49 -25.57
N GLU A 274 4.38 -34.61 -25.22
CA GLU A 274 5.31 -35.50 -25.97
C GLU A 274 5.82 -36.68 -25.14
N ASN A 275 5.88 -37.86 -25.76
CA ASN A 275 6.11 -39.15 -25.09
C ASN A 275 7.50 -39.36 -24.48
N TYR A 276 8.49 -38.45 -24.63
CA TYR A 276 9.85 -38.66 -24.11
C TYR A 276 10.53 -37.37 -23.61
N PRO A 277 10.85 -37.27 -22.30
CA PRO A 277 11.57 -36.11 -21.76
C PRO A 277 13.06 -36.15 -22.12
N THR A 278 13.61 -34.98 -22.46
CA THR A 278 15.04 -34.76 -22.77
C THR A 278 15.93 -35.03 -21.55
N LEU A 279 17.23 -35.27 -21.77
CA LEU A 279 18.18 -35.50 -20.68
C LEU A 279 18.25 -34.30 -19.71
N GLN A 280 18.16 -33.08 -20.24
CA GLN A 280 18.17 -31.85 -19.45
C GLN A 280 16.92 -31.73 -18.58
N GLN A 281 15.75 -32.02 -19.14
CA GLN A 281 14.49 -32.07 -18.38
C GLN A 281 14.53 -33.13 -17.27
N ARG A 282 15.09 -34.32 -17.54
CA ARG A 282 15.27 -35.37 -16.51
C ARG A 282 16.21 -34.96 -15.39
N ARG A 283 17.22 -34.12 -15.70
CA ARG A 283 18.11 -33.56 -14.68
C ARG A 283 17.40 -32.49 -13.85
N LEU A 284 16.67 -31.60 -14.50
CA LEU A 284 15.88 -30.56 -13.82
C LEU A 284 14.78 -31.15 -12.96
N SER A 285 14.09 -32.20 -13.42
CA SER A 285 13.00 -32.85 -12.68
C SER A 285 13.45 -33.54 -11.39
N ARG A 286 14.76 -33.83 -11.25
CA ARG A 286 15.34 -34.28 -9.98
C ARG A 286 15.45 -33.16 -8.96
N LEU A 287 15.66 -31.93 -9.40
CA LEU A 287 15.85 -30.75 -8.55
C LEU A 287 14.52 -30.05 -8.24
N PHE A 288 13.63 -30.00 -9.22
CA PHE A 288 12.38 -29.24 -9.17
C PHE A 288 11.22 -30.06 -9.71
N THR A 289 10.05 -29.92 -9.10
CA THR A 289 8.82 -30.55 -9.56
C THR A 289 7.75 -29.49 -9.77
N LEU A 290 7.21 -29.39 -10.98
CA LEU A 290 6.08 -28.51 -11.28
C LEU A 290 4.84 -29.00 -10.52
N VAL A 291 4.22 -28.13 -9.73
CA VAL A 291 3.04 -28.45 -8.91
C VAL A 291 1.83 -27.59 -9.22
N TYR A 292 2.04 -26.43 -9.85
CA TYR A 292 0.99 -25.54 -10.31
C TYR A 292 1.46 -24.79 -11.55
N GLU A 293 0.56 -24.63 -12.51
CA GLU A 293 0.78 -23.86 -13.73
C GLU A 293 -0.52 -23.13 -14.09
N ASN A 294 -0.38 -21.87 -14.46
CA ASN A 294 -1.37 -21.13 -15.23
C ASN A 294 -0.64 -20.22 -16.23
N PRO A 295 -1.35 -19.49 -17.11
CA PRO A 295 -0.72 -18.62 -18.10
C PRO A 295 0.17 -17.50 -17.54
N THR A 296 0.19 -17.27 -16.22
CA THR A 296 0.86 -16.14 -15.56
C THR A 296 1.96 -16.59 -14.59
N PHE A 297 1.76 -17.72 -13.91
CA PHE A 297 2.54 -18.21 -12.78
C PHE A 297 2.82 -19.71 -12.89
N TYR A 298 4.02 -20.09 -12.49
CA TYR A 298 4.42 -21.48 -12.29
C TYR A 298 4.92 -21.65 -10.86
N ILE A 299 4.47 -22.71 -10.17
CA ILE A 299 5.04 -23.10 -8.88
C ILE A 299 5.83 -24.38 -9.08
N PHE A 300 7.10 -24.32 -8.70
CA PHE A 300 7.94 -25.51 -8.59
C PHE A 300 8.24 -25.79 -7.13
N ARG A 301 8.01 -27.04 -6.73
CA ARG A 301 8.50 -27.60 -5.48
C ARG A 301 10.00 -27.87 -5.61
N VAL A 302 10.77 -27.47 -4.61
CA VAL A 302 12.19 -27.79 -4.50
C VAL A 302 12.35 -29.19 -3.90
N ASN A 303 13.01 -30.09 -4.61
CA ASN A 303 13.19 -31.46 -4.17
C ASN A 303 14.37 -31.55 -3.22
N PHE A 304 14.16 -32.16 -2.05
CA PHE A 304 15.26 -32.53 -1.17
C PHE A 304 15.92 -33.78 -1.76
N VAL A 305 17.03 -33.58 -2.46
CA VAL A 305 17.86 -34.69 -2.93
C VAL A 305 18.74 -35.10 -1.75
N ALA A 306 18.42 -36.25 -1.16
CA ALA A 306 19.20 -36.87 -0.08
C ALA A 306 20.53 -37.43 -0.61
#